data_AF-F3FXF5-F1
#
_entry.id   AF-F3FXF5-F1
#
_cell.length_a   1.000
_cell.length_b   1.000
_cell.length_c   1.000
_cell.angle_alpha   90.00
_cell.angle_beta   90.00
_cell.angle_gamma   90.00
#
_symmetry.space_group_name_H-M   'P 1'
#
loop_
_entity.id
_entity.type
_entity.pdbx_description
1 polymer ?
#
loop_
_entity_poly.entity_id
_entity_poly.type
_entity_poly.pdbx_seq_one_letter_code
_entity_poly.pdbx_strand_id
1 'polypeptide(L)' 'WGGYGYWNGPMNTETRSVDYKVGTVQIDMFDGKDGKLVWRGSTERILNDNAGSPSERDQAMRTTVAKL' A
#
# COMPACT_ATOMS: atom_id res chain seq x y z
N TRP A 1 13.23 -52.82 16.80
CA TRP A 1 13.28 -51.77 17.84
C TRP A 1 13.54 -50.46 17.12
N GLY A 2 12.59 -49.69 16.63
CA GLY A 2 11.25 -49.38 17.16
C GLY A 2 11.25 -47.87 17.37
N GLY A 3 10.61 -47.10 16.48
CA GLY A 3 10.51 -45.64 16.63
C GLY A 3 10.32 -44.86 15.33
N TYR A 4 9.41 -45.30 14.47
CA TYR A 4 8.82 -44.47 13.42
C TYR A 4 7.83 -43.51 14.08
N GLY A 5 7.86 -42.23 13.72
CA GLY A 5 6.74 -41.31 13.97
C GLY A 5 7.02 -40.18 14.95
N TYR A 6 7.63 -39.11 14.45
CA TYR A 6 7.31 -37.76 14.95
C TYR A 6 7.21 -36.80 13.76
N TRP A 7 6.45 -37.25 12.75
CA TRP A 7 6.00 -36.41 11.64
C TRP A 7 4.82 -35.58 12.15
N ASN A 8 4.98 -34.25 12.15
CA ASN A 8 3.93 -33.25 12.07
C ASN A 8 2.73 -33.44 13.01
N GLY A 9 2.89 -33.00 14.27
CA GLY A 9 1.73 -32.63 15.09
C GLY A 9 0.88 -31.58 14.38
N PRO A 10 -0.45 -31.53 14.64
CA PRO A 10 -1.37 -30.69 13.89
C PRO A 10 -0.94 -29.22 13.92
N MET A 11 -0.54 -28.70 12.76
CA MET A 11 -0.34 -27.27 12.57
C MET A 11 -1.71 -26.61 12.53
N ASN A 12 -2.06 -25.88 13.59
CA ASN A 12 -3.23 -25.01 13.57
C ASN A 12 -2.90 -23.84 12.65
N THR A 13 -3.39 -23.90 11.41
CA THR A 13 -3.30 -22.78 10.47
C THR A 13 -4.53 -21.92 10.64
N GLU A 14 -4.39 -20.79 11.33
CA GLU A 14 -5.46 -19.80 11.43
C GLU A 14 -5.48 -18.93 10.17
N THR A 15 -6.60 -18.95 9.45
CA THR A 15 -6.86 -17.96 8.39
C THR A 15 -7.47 -16.73 9.03
N ARG A 16 -6.83 -15.58 8.87
CA ARG A 16 -7.35 -14.29 9.34
C ARG A 16 -7.54 -13.33 8.18
N SER A 17 -8.60 -12.53 8.23
CA SER A 17 -8.75 -11.35 7.39
C SER A 17 -7.94 -10.20 7.98
N VAL A 18 -7.19 -9.50 7.13
CA VAL A 18 -6.46 -8.29 7.51
C VAL A 18 -7.02 -7.15 6.68
N ASP A 19 -7.71 -6.23 7.35
CA ASP A 19 -8.16 -4.99 6.72
C ASP A 19 -7.02 -3.97 6.78
N TYR A 20 -6.75 -3.33 5.65
CA TYR A 20 -5.77 -2.26 5.55
C TYR A 20 -6.36 -1.06 4.80
N LYS A 21 -5.96 0.15 5.20
CA LYS A 21 -6.38 1.37 4.53
C LYS A 21 -5.49 1.62 3.34
N VAL A 22 -6.08 2.02 2.21
CA VAL A 22 -5.34 2.44 1.02
C VAL A 22 -5.63 3.91 0.76
N GLY A 23 -4.57 4.68 0.50
CA GLY A 23 -4.65 6.05 0.02
C GLY A 23 -4.28 6.11 -1.46
N THR A 24 -5.09 6.83 -2.24
CA THR A 24 -4.84 7.06 -3.67
C THR A 24 -4.37 8.49 -3.88
N VAL A 25 -3.32 8.66 -4.69
CA VAL A 25 -2.90 9.97 -5.20
C VAL A 25 -3.27 10.05 -6.67
N GLN A 26 -3.95 11.13 -7.06
CA GLN A 26 -4.29 11.42 -8.45
C GLN A 26 -3.66 12.75 -8.85
N ILE A 27 -2.98 12.77 -10.00
CA ILE A 27 -2.39 13.96 -10.58
C ILE A 27 -3.07 14.22 -11.92
N ASP A 28 -3.66 15.40 -12.05
CA ASP A 28 -4.35 15.85 -13.25
C ASP A 28 -3.55 16.97 -13.91
N MET A 29 -3.28 16.82 -15.20
CA MET A 29 -2.64 17.85 -16.04
C MET A 29 -3.67 18.41 -17.00
N PHE A 30 -3.80 19.74 -17.01
CA PHE A 30 -4.73 20.47 -17.88
C PHE A 30 -3.97 21.30 -18.91
N ASP A 31 -4.52 21.43 -20.12
CA ASP A 31 -4.02 22.33 -21.15
C ASP A 31 -4.14 23.79 -20.66
N GLY A 32 -3.06 24.56 -20.78
CA GLY A 32 -3.02 25.93 -20.28
C GLY A 32 -3.83 26.94 -21.11
N LYS A 33 -4.27 26.59 -22.33
CA LYS A 33 -5.04 27.47 -23.20
C LYS A 33 -6.53 27.32 -22.96
N ASP A 34 -7.02 26.09 -22.84
CA ASP A 34 -8.46 25.81 -22.76
C ASP A 34 -8.90 25.02 -21.53
N GLY A 35 -7.97 24.68 -20.62
CA GLY A 35 -8.28 24.02 -19.35
C GLY A 35 -8.75 22.58 -19.50
N LYS A 36 -8.63 21.96 -20.68
CA LYS A 36 -9.01 20.57 -20.87
C LYS A 36 -8.02 19.63 -20.21
N LEU A 37 -8.50 18.54 -19.60
CA LEU A 37 -7.65 17.48 -19.07
C LEU A 37 -6.87 16.84 -20.24
N VAL A 38 -5.54 16.86 -20.17
CA VAL A 38 -4.66 16.26 -21.19
C VAL A 38 -3.99 14.98 -20.70
N TRP A 39 -3.84 14.83 -19.38
CA TRP A 39 -3.26 13.62 -18.79
C TRP A 39 -3.71 13.43 -17.34
N ARG A 40 -3.84 12.17 -16.92
CA ARG A 40 -4.11 11.76 -15.53
C ARG A 40 -3.23 10.57 -15.17
N GLY A 41 -2.52 10.68 -14.05
CA GLY A 41 -1.80 9.57 -13.42
C GLY A 41 -2.36 9.28 -12.03
N SER A 42 -2.37 8.01 -11.63
CA SER A 42 -2.77 7.60 -10.29
C SER A 42 -1.86 6.51 -9.73
N THR A 43 -1.65 6.54 -8.42
CA THR A 43 -0.91 5.52 -7.67
C THR A 43 -1.53 5.34 -6.30
N GLU A 44 -1.36 4.14 -5.75
CA GLU A 44 -1.92 3.76 -4.46
C GLU A 44 -0.81 3.38 -3.47
N ARG A 45 -1.09 3.58 -2.18
CA ARG A 45 -0.23 3.13 -1.09
C ARG A 45 -1.10 2.70 0.10
N ILE A 46 -0.71 1.58 0.71
CA ILE A 46 -1.24 1.17 2.02
C ILE A 46 -0.84 2.22 3.06
N LEU A 47 -1.83 2.77 3.74
CA LEU A 47 -1.63 3.73 4.83
C LEU A 47 -1.36 2.95 6.12
N ASN A 48 -0.34 3.40 6.85
CA ASN A 48 -0.09 2.92 8.20
C ASN A 48 -0.94 3.75 9.18
N ASP A 49 -1.52 3.11 10.19
CA ASP A 49 -2.37 3.81 11.18
C ASP A 49 -1.58 4.85 12.00
N ASN A 50 -0.26 4.66 12.11
CA ASN A 50 0.67 5.65 12.62
C ASN A 50 1.34 6.38 11.44
N ALA A 51 0.66 7.41 10.91
CA ALA A 51 1.15 8.18 9.76
C ALA A 51 2.43 9.00 10.05
N GLY A 52 2.91 9.02 11.30
CA GLY A 52 4.10 9.77 11.71
C GLY A 52 3.88 11.28 11.84
N SER A 53 4.97 11.98 12.11
CA SER A 53 5.06 13.44 12.12
C SER A 53 4.72 14.06 10.75
N PRO A 54 4.40 15.36 10.67
CA PRO A 54 4.12 16.02 9.39
C PRO A 54 5.23 15.86 8.34
N SER A 55 6.51 15.91 8.74
CA SER A 55 7.64 15.74 7.81
C SER A 55 7.73 14.33 7.23
N GLU A 56 7.45 13.30 8.04
CA GLU A 56 7.41 11.91 7.58
C GLU A 56 6.27 11.69 6.59
N ARG A 57 5.13 12.35 6.81
CA ARG A 57 4.00 12.34 5.85
C ARG A 57 4.36 13.00 4.53
N ASP A 58 5.04 14.14 4.56
CA ASP A 58 5.50 14.83 3.35
C ASP A 58 6.48 13.97 2.55
N GLN A 59 7.43 13.33 3.22
CA GLN A 59 8.38 12.42 2.59
C GLN A 59 7.68 11.19 2.00
N ALA A 60 6.73 10.62 2.73
CA ALA A 60 5.93 9.50 2.25
C ALA A 60 5.15 9.88 0.98
N MET A 61 4.48 11.04 0.96
CA MET A 61 3.76 11.54 -0.21
C MET A 61 4.68 11.72 -1.41
N ARG A 62 5.83 12.40 -1.24
CA ARG A 62 6.83 12.60 -2.31
C ARG A 62 7.32 11.27 -2.89
N THR A 63 7.57 10.28 -2.03
CA THR A 63 8.00 8.94 -2.46
C THR A 63 6.89 8.22 -3.24
N THR A 64 5.62 8.38 -2.85
CA THR A 64 4.49 7.82 -3.59
C THR A 64 4.39 8.45 -4.98
N VAL A 65 4.50 9.79 -5.07
CA VAL A 65 4.46 10.51 -6.35
C VAL A 65 5.62 10.13 -7.27
N ALA A 66 6.82 9.92 -6.74
CA ALA A 66 8.00 9.52 -7.52
C ALA A 66 7.91 8.13 -8.17
N LYS A 67 6.84 7.36 -7.92
CA LYS A 67 6.57 6.06 -8.55
C LYS A 67 5.66 6.15 -9.77
N LEU A 68 5.09 7.32 -10.03
CA LEU A 68 4.36 7.63 -11.28
C LEU A 68 5.35 7.84 -12.42
#